data_AF-A0A7W9XLB8-F1
#
_entry.id   AF-A0A7W9XLB8-F1
#
_cell.length_a   1.000
_cell.length_b   1.000
_cell.length_c   1.000
_cell.angle_alpha   90.00
_cell.angle_beta   90.00
_cell.angle_gamma   90.00
#
_symmetry.space_group_name_H-M   'P 1'
#
loop_
_entity.id
_entity.type
_entity.pdbx_description
1 polymer ?
#
loop_
_entity_poly.entity_id
_entity_poly.type
_entity_poly.pdbx_seq_one_letter_code
_entity_poly.pdbx_strand_id
1 'polypeptide(L)'
;MSGKEMLVDTNILLYLLAGNDIILEILQGKNIYISFITELELLGFKNISEQEEKQIHNLLNDCSIINMTNRLKEKYVEIRKRHNLKLADAIVAATALAFDLPLITADKQFRSITKLKLVAYESKYPPFNNSLSLWVRNIFIGLATYSDIDPSRHLLPRQQYNRANHSIKTPRLKPGDQKACVLTRLSTLLYRVG
;
A
#
# COMPACT_ATOMS: atom_id res chain seq x y z
N MET A 1 10.15 0.74 20.07
CA MET A 1 10.05 0.11 18.73
C MET A 1 9.91 1.22 17.71
N SER A 2 10.87 1.31 16.79
CA SER A 2 10.94 2.38 15.80
C SER A 2 9.78 2.18 14.80
N GLY A 3 8.81 3.11 14.74
CA GLY A 3 7.69 3.10 13.78
C GLY A 3 8.12 3.32 12.31
N LYS A 4 9.36 2.93 11.97
CA LYS A 4 9.98 3.08 10.67
C LYS A 4 9.80 1.85 9.80
N GLU A 5 9.49 0.67 10.33
CA GLU A 5 9.35 -0.56 9.52
C GLU A 5 7.89 -0.96 9.43
N MET A 6 7.43 -1.35 8.24
CA MET A 6 6.03 -1.75 8.03
C MET A 6 5.90 -2.78 6.92
N LEU A 7 5.13 -3.84 7.18
CA LEU A 7 4.66 -4.74 6.14
C LEU A 7 3.39 -4.15 5.50
N VAL A 8 3.38 -4.08 4.18
CA VAL A 8 2.29 -3.46 3.42
C VAL A 8 1.55 -4.52 2.63
N ASP A 9 0.24 -4.55 2.79
CA ASP A 9 -0.67 -5.41 2.06
C ASP A 9 -0.88 -4.92 0.61
N THR A 10 -1.28 -5.81 -0.28
CA THR A 10 -1.44 -5.55 -1.73
C THR A 10 -2.41 -4.39 -1.98
N ASN A 11 -3.52 -4.32 -1.22
CA ASN A 11 -4.51 -3.25 -1.36
C ASN A 11 -3.94 -1.85 -1.07
N ILE A 12 -3.00 -1.72 -0.14
CA ILE A 12 -2.38 -0.44 0.21
C ILE A 12 -1.46 0.02 -0.91
N LEU A 13 -0.67 -0.89 -1.49
CA LEU A 13 0.18 -0.59 -2.64
C LEU A 13 -0.64 -0.15 -3.86
N LEU A 14 -1.80 -0.77 -4.08
CA LEU A 14 -2.71 -0.35 -5.14
C LEU A 14 -3.26 1.07 -4.90
N TYR A 15 -3.62 1.42 -3.66
CA TYR A 15 -4.02 2.81 -3.34
C TYR A 15 -2.86 3.79 -3.56
N LEU A 16 -1.63 3.40 -3.24
CA LEU A 16 -0.45 4.22 -3.50
C LEU A 16 -0.25 4.46 -5.01
N LEU A 17 -0.34 3.40 -5.83
CA LEU A 17 -0.25 3.51 -7.28
C LEU A 17 -1.38 4.36 -7.88
N ALA A 18 -2.56 4.32 -7.26
CA ALA A 18 -3.69 5.17 -7.61
C ALA A 18 -3.55 6.64 -7.13
N GLY A 19 -2.41 7.03 -6.56
CA GLY A 19 -2.15 8.42 -6.15
C GLY A 19 -2.85 8.82 -4.84
N ASN A 20 -3.09 7.89 -3.92
CA ASN A 20 -3.71 8.22 -2.64
C ASN A 20 -2.71 8.94 -1.70
N ASP A 21 -2.89 10.26 -1.54
CA ASP A 21 -2.04 11.11 -0.70
C ASP A 21 -1.98 10.68 0.78
N ILE A 22 -3.08 10.14 1.32
CA ILE A 22 -3.11 9.69 2.72
C ILE A 22 -2.20 8.47 2.89
N ILE A 23 -2.26 7.51 1.96
CA ILE A 23 -1.34 6.37 1.97
C ILE A 23 0.10 6.84 1.77
N LEU A 24 0.32 7.79 0.86
CA LEU A 24 1.63 8.38 0.64
C LEU A 24 2.22 8.96 1.94
N GLU A 25 1.45 9.77 2.67
CA GLU A 25 1.84 10.35 3.96
C GLU A 25 2.09 9.27 5.02
N ILE A 26 1.25 8.23 5.08
CA ILE A 26 1.41 7.14 6.04
C ILE A 26 2.70 6.36 5.79
N LEU A 27 3.08 6.14 4.53
CA LEU A 27 4.27 5.37 4.15
C LEU A 27 5.54 6.22 4.08
N GLN A 28 5.41 7.56 4.05
CA GLN A 28 6.53 8.49 3.99
C GLN A 28 7.53 8.29 5.13
N GLY A 29 8.81 8.18 4.78
CA GLY A 29 9.90 8.04 5.75
C GLY A 29 10.00 6.66 6.41
N LYS A 30 9.24 5.67 5.92
CA LYS A 30 9.26 4.29 6.42
C LYS A 30 9.96 3.33 5.45
N ASN A 31 10.60 2.33 6.03
CA ASN A 31 11.09 1.13 5.36
C ASN A 31 9.90 0.22 5.08
N ILE A 32 9.58 0.08 3.80
CA ILE A 32 8.43 -0.70 3.35
C ILE A 32 8.87 -2.12 3.05
N TYR A 33 8.20 -3.06 3.69
CA TYR A 33 8.32 -4.48 3.44
C TYR A 33 7.06 -4.98 2.76
N ILE A 34 7.22 -5.95 1.86
CA ILE A 34 6.10 -6.67 1.25
C ILE A 34 6.39 -8.15 1.30
N SER A 35 5.34 -8.97 1.33
CA SER A 35 5.52 -10.42 1.18
C SER A 35 5.75 -10.76 -0.28
N PHE A 36 6.53 -11.81 -0.57
CA PHE A 36 6.68 -12.30 -1.95
C PHE A 36 5.31 -12.61 -2.61
N ILE A 37 4.28 -12.97 -1.84
CA ILE A 37 2.95 -13.20 -2.41
C ILE A 37 2.33 -11.90 -2.96
N THR A 38 2.55 -10.77 -2.30
CA THR A 38 2.11 -9.44 -2.74
C THR A 38 2.84 -9.04 -4.02
N GLU A 39 4.14 -9.32 -4.13
CA GLU A 39 4.89 -9.14 -5.38
C GLU A 39 4.25 -9.95 -6.53
N LEU A 40 3.98 -11.24 -6.30
CA LEU A 40 3.35 -12.10 -7.30
C LEU A 40 1.93 -11.65 -7.69
N GLU A 41 1.14 -11.13 -6.74
CA GLU A 41 -0.17 -10.56 -7.03
C GLU A 41 -0.08 -9.32 -7.92
N LEU A 42 0.87 -8.42 -7.64
CA LEU A 42 1.08 -7.21 -8.44
C LEU A 42 1.57 -7.53 -9.85
N LEU A 43 2.54 -8.44 -9.99
CA LEU A 43 3.07 -8.84 -11.31
C LEU A 43 2.09 -9.76 -12.07
N GLY A 44 1.17 -10.42 -11.37
CA GLY A 44 0.19 -11.34 -11.95
C GLY A 44 -1.05 -10.67 -12.52
N PHE A 45 -1.18 -9.34 -12.49
CA PHE A 45 -2.33 -8.64 -13.04
C PHE A 45 -2.41 -8.80 -14.57
N LYS A 46 -3.57 -9.26 -15.05
CA LYS A 46 -3.83 -9.41 -16.47
C LYS A 46 -4.21 -8.06 -17.10
N ASN A 47 -3.83 -7.87 -18.37
CA ASN A 47 -4.20 -6.72 -19.20
C ASN A 47 -3.72 -5.35 -18.67
N ILE A 48 -2.55 -5.34 -18.01
CA ILE A 48 -1.82 -4.11 -17.70
C ILE A 48 -1.04 -3.64 -18.93
N SER A 49 -0.91 -2.32 -19.07
CA SER A 49 -0.05 -1.68 -20.05
C SER A 49 1.42 -1.76 -19.64
N GLU A 50 2.33 -1.62 -20.61
CA GLU A 50 3.78 -1.56 -20.33
C GLU A 50 4.15 -0.46 -19.32
N GLN A 51 3.40 0.65 -19.34
CA GLN A 51 3.59 1.76 -18.42
C GLN A 51 3.19 1.39 -16.98
N GLU A 52 2.05 0.71 -16.80
CA GLU A 52 1.61 0.20 -15.50
C GLU A 52 2.58 -0.85 -14.95
N GLU A 53 3.04 -1.77 -15.80
CA GLU A 53 4.03 -2.78 -15.44
C GLU A 53 5.34 -2.12 -14.97
N LYS A 54 5.81 -1.09 -15.68
CA LYS A 54 6.99 -0.31 -15.28
C LYS A 54 6.79 0.41 -13.95
N GLN A 55 5.59 0.94 -13.68
CA GLN A 55 5.28 1.57 -12.39
C GLN A 55 5.30 0.54 -11.25
N ILE A 56 4.75 -0.65 -11.46
CA ILE A 56 4.78 -1.76 -10.51
C ILE A 56 6.23 -2.17 -10.23
N HIS A 57 7.06 -2.37 -11.25
CA HIS A 57 8.47 -2.70 -11.05
C HIS A 57 9.24 -1.62 -10.29
N ASN A 58 8.99 -0.34 -10.57
CA ASN A 58 9.61 0.76 -9.82
C ASN A 58 9.19 0.73 -8.35
N LEU A 59 7.90 0.52 -8.07
CA LEU A 59 7.39 0.40 -6.70
C LEU A 59 8.03 -0.79 -5.98
N LEU A 60 8.13 -1.96 -6.63
CA LEU A 60 8.73 -3.16 -6.05
C LEU A 60 10.22 -2.95 -5.72
N ASN A 61 10.95 -2.25 -6.60
CA ASN A 61 12.37 -1.92 -6.38
C ASN A 61 12.59 -0.98 -5.18
N ASP A 62 11.58 -0.20 -4.82
CA ASP A 62 11.60 0.68 -3.65
C ASP A 62 11.18 -0.04 -2.36
N CYS A 63 10.73 -1.30 -2.44
CA CYS A 63 10.29 -2.13 -1.33
C CYS A 63 11.30 -3.23 -0.98
N SER A 64 11.32 -3.65 0.28
CA SER A 64 12.04 -4.85 0.72
C SER A 64 11.14 -6.08 0.68
N ILE A 65 11.43 -7.00 -0.25
CA ILE A 65 10.61 -8.20 -0.46
C ILE A 65 11.03 -9.31 0.52
N ILE A 66 10.08 -9.80 1.31
CA ILE A 66 10.27 -10.92 2.22
C ILE A 66 9.90 -12.21 1.52
N ASN A 67 10.93 -12.98 1.18
CA ASN A 67 10.82 -14.30 0.56
C ASN A 67 10.27 -15.35 1.53
N MET A 68 9.75 -16.44 0.94
CA MET A 68 9.28 -17.60 1.70
C MET A 68 10.42 -18.23 2.52
N THR A 69 10.17 -18.44 3.82
CA THR A 69 11.11 -19.11 4.73
C THR A 69 10.43 -20.22 5.52
N ASN A 70 11.21 -21.11 6.16
CA ASN A 70 10.64 -22.15 7.03
C ASN A 70 9.84 -21.55 8.20
N ARG A 71 10.35 -20.49 8.82
CA ARG A 71 9.66 -19.75 9.89
C ARG A 71 8.30 -19.20 9.42
N LEU A 72 8.23 -18.67 8.19
CA LEU A 72 6.98 -18.21 7.61
C LEU A 72 6.01 -19.38 7.40
N LYS A 73 6.47 -20.51 6.83
CA LYS A 73 5.63 -21.71 6.63
C LYS A 73 5.01 -22.21 7.94
N GLU A 74 5.78 -22.23 9.03
CA GLU A 74 5.28 -22.60 10.36
C GLU A 74 4.16 -21.65 10.81
N LYS A 75 4.38 -20.34 10.69
CA LYS A 75 3.33 -19.33 11.01
C LYS A 75 2.12 -19.42 10.10
N TYR A 76 2.30 -19.74 8.83
CA TYR A 76 1.22 -19.95 7.89
C TYR A 76 0.34 -21.14 8.32
N VAL A 77 0.94 -22.27 8.69
CA VAL A 77 0.19 -23.44 9.18
C VAL A 77 -0.54 -23.11 10.49
N GLU A 78 0.09 -22.39 11.42
CA GLU A 78 -0.56 -21.94 12.67
C GLU A 78 -1.81 -21.09 12.38
N ILE A 79 -1.71 -20.14 11.44
CA ILE A 79 -2.81 -19.25 11.06
C ILE A 79 -3.93 -20.02 10.38
N ARG A 80 -3.62 -20.87 9.39
CA ARG A 80 -4.61 -21.63 8.62
C ARG A 80 -5.40 -22.62 9.47
N LYS A 81 -4.82 -23.12 10.57
CA LYS A 81 -5.54 -23.97 11.52
C LYS A 81 -6.56 -23.21 12.38
N ARG A 82 -6.39 -21.90 12.54
CA ARG A 82 -7.18 -21.07 13.48
C ARG A 82 -8.13 -20.10 12.78
N HIS A 83 -7.82 -19.71 11.55
CA HIS A 83 -8.53 -18.67 10.81
C HIS A 83 -8.84 -19.16 9.40
N ASN A 84 -10.05 -18.83 8.91
CA ASN A 84 -10.48 -19.13 7.55
C ASN A 84 -10.11 -17.98 6.60
N LEU A 85 -8.82 -17.83 6.31
CA LEU A 85 -8.28 -16.82 5.39
C LEU A 85 -7.92 -17.42 4.04
N LYS A 86 -7.96 -16.63 2.95
CA LYS A 86 -7.42 -17.11 1.66
C LYS A 86 -5.93 -17.37 1.75
N LEU A 87 -5.39 -18.10 0.78
CA LEU A 87 -3.96 -18.46 0.73
C LEU A 87 -3.06 -17.22 0.84
N ALA A 88 -3.31 -16.21 0.02
CA ALA A 88 -2.52 -14.97 0.00
C ALA A 88 -2.61 -14.22 1.34
N ASP A 89 -3.83 -13.98 1.83
CA ASP A 89 -4.06 -13.29 3.10
C ASP A 89 -3.38 -14.01 4.28
N ALA A 90 -3.46 -15.34 4.32
CA ALA A 90 -2.79 -16.13 5.34
C ALA A 90 -1.25 -16.03 5.24
N ILE A 91 -0.69 -15.96 4.03
CA ILE A 91 0.76 -15.75 3.83
C ILE A 91 1.17 -14.35 4.29
N VAL A 92 0.41 -13.31 3.97
CA VAL A 92 0.69 -11.93 4.42
C VAL A 92 0.66 -11.85 5.95
N ALA A 93 -0.38 -12.40 6.59
CA ALA A 93 -0.46 -12.48 8.04
C ALA A 93 0.69 -13.27 8.67
N ALA A 94 1.07 -14.39 8.06
CA ALA A 94 2.20 -15.21 8.51
C ALA A 94 3.53 -14.46 8.38
N THR A 95 3.69 -13.67 7.32
CA THR A 95 4.86 -12.82 7.09
C THR A 95 4.99 -11.79 8.21
N ALA A 96 3.90 -11.07 8.53
CA ALA A 96 3.89 -10.10 9.62
C ALA A 96 4.28 -10.72 10.97
N LEU A 97 3.70 -11.87 11.32
CA LEU A 97 4.00 -12.55 12.57
C LEU A 97 5.41 -13.16 12.61
N ALA A 98 5.89 -13.68 11.48
CA ALA A 98 7.22 -14.28 11.40
C ALA A 98 8.33 -13.23 11.54
N PHE A 99 8.11 -12.00 11.11
CA PHE A 99 9.12 -10.93 11.16
C PHE A 99 8.84 -9.85 12.21
N ASP A 100 7.79 -10.03 13.02
CA ASP A 100 7.33 -9.09 14.06
C ASP A 100 7.04 -7.66 13.53
N LEU A 101 6.62 -7.59 12.26
CA LEU A 101 6.35 -6.34 11.55
C LEU A 101 4.90 -5.88 11.74
N PRO A 102 4.66 -4.57 11.91
CA PRO A 102 3.30 -4.04 11.83
C PRO A 102 2.77 -4.15 10.40
N LEU A 103 1.54 -4.64 10.26
CA LEU A 103 0.86 -4.82 8.97
C LEU A 103 -0.14 -3.68 8.76
N ILE A 104 0.01 -2.95 7.66
CA ILE A 104 -1.03 -2.03 7.16
C ILE A 104 -1.87 -2.72 6.10
N THR A 105 -3.19 -2.66 6.25
CA THR A 105 -4.15 -3.28 5.35
C THR A 105 -5.47 -2.53 5.37
N ALA A 106 -6.18 -2.55 4.24
CA ALA A 106 -7.57 -2.09 4.16
C ALA A 106 -8.59 -3.21 4.44
N ASP A 107 -8.13 -4.44 4.65
CA ASP A 107 -9.00 -5.60 4.84
C ASP A 107 -9.32 -5.86 6.31
N LYS A 108 -10.62 -5.97 6.60
CA LYS A 108 -11.15 -6.18 7.96
C LYS A 108 -10.88 -7.60 8.47
N GLN A 109 -10.66 -8.59 7.59
CA GLN A 109 -10.50 -10.00 8.00
C GLN A 109 -9.28 -10.22 8.91
N PHE A 110 -8.22 -9.42 8.75
CA PHE A 110 -7.02 -9.49 9.57
C PHE A 110 -7.28 -9.11 11.04
N ARG A 111 -8.33 -8.33 11.34
CA ARG A 111 -8.71 -7.95 12.70
C ARG A 111 -9.02 -9.16 13.59
N SER A 112 -9.35 -10.31 13.00
CA SER A 112 -9.59 -11.56 13.73
C SER A 112 -8.32 -12.18 14.33
N ILE A 113 -7.13 -11.79 13.86
CA ILE A 113 -5.86 -12.32 14.34
C ILE A 113 -5.30 -11.40 15.43
N THR A 114 -5.59 -11.73 16.69
CA THR A 114 -5.24 -10.90 17.85
C THR A 114 -3.74 -10.64 18.05
N LYS A 115 -2.87 -11.50 17.50
CA LYS A 115 -1.41 -11.37 17.61
C LYS A 115 -0.79 -10.40 16.59
N LEU A 116 -1.54 -9.96 15.58
CA LEU A 116 -1.02 -9.05 14.57
C LEU A 116 -0.98 -7.61 15.10
N LYS A 117 0.15 -6.94 14.89
CA LYS A 117 0.25 -5.48 15.05
C LYS A 117 -0.38 -4.82 13.83
N LEU A 118 -1.67 -4.51 13.89
CA LEU A 118 -2.42 -3.99 12.74
C LEU A 118 -2.52 -2.48 12.72
N VAL A 119 -2.27 -1.91 11.54
CA VAL A 119 -2.62 -0.53 11.17
C VAL A 119 -3.76 -0.63 10.17
N ALA A 120 -5.00 -0.53 10.65
CA ALA A 120 -6.17 -0.61 9.77
C ALA A 120 -6.35 0.70 9.01
N TYR A 121 -6.45 0.62 7.69
CA TYR A 121 -6.81 1.74 6.83
C TYR A 121 -8.25 1.58 6.34
N GLU A 122 -9.10 2.57 6.58
CA GLU A 122 -10.47 2.56 6.05
C GLU A 122 -10.52 3.43 4.80
N SER A 123 -10.52 2.76 3.64
CA SER A 123 -10.67 3.44 2.36
C SER A 123 -12.10 3.97 2.20
N LYS A 124 -12.22 5.17 1.66
CA LYS A 124 -13.49 5.72 1.16
C LYS A 124 -13.89 5.13 -0.21
N TYR A 125 -13.00 4.32 -0.80
CA TYR A 125 -13.16 3.75 -2.14
C TYR A 125 -13.47 2.25 -2.05
N PRO A 126 -14.23 1.69 -3.01
CA PRO A 126 -14.48 0.26 -3.07
C PRO A 126 -13.16 -0.53 -3.20
N PRO A 127 -13.10 -1.75 -2.66
CA PRO A 127 -11.91 -2.60 -2.78
C PRO A 127 -11.61 -2.91 -4.25
N PHE A 128 -10.32 -2.86 -4.62
CA PHE A 128 -9.86 -3.29 -5.94
C PHE A 128 -10.09 -4.80 -6.08
N ASN A 129 -10.93 -5.22 -7.03
CA ASN A 129 -11.09 -6.62 -7.36
C ASN A 129 -10.04 -7.05 -8.41
N ASN A 130 -9.90 -8.36 -8.64
CA ASN A 130 -8.89 -8.96 -9.53
C ASN A 130 -8.97 -8.54 -11.01
N SER A 131 -9.94 -7.69 -11.38
CA SER A 131 -9.93 -6.92 -12.60
C SER A 131 -9.68 -5.48 -12.18
N LEU A 132 -8.56 -4.88 -12.60
CA LEU A 132 -8.35 -3.45 -12.46
C LEU A 132 -9.58 -2.77 -13.05
N SER A 133 -10.50 -2.36 -12.17
CA SER A 133 -11.78 -1.83 -12.58
C SER A 133 -11.54 -0.61 -13.47
N LEU A 134 -12.50 -0.24 -14.31
CA LEU A 134 -12.39 0.97 -15.15
C LEU A 134 -11.90 2.19 -14.36
N TRP A 135 -12.19 2.26 -13.06
CA TRP A 135 -11.67 3.28 -12.15
C TRP A 135 -10.14 3.27 -12.00
N VAL A 136 -9.53 2.09 -11.81
CA VAL A 136 -8.07 1.93 -11.75
C VAL A 136 -7.44 2.33 -13.07
N ARG A 137 -7.98 1.79 -14.17
CA ARG A 137 -7.51 2.11 -15.53
C ARG A 137 -7.61 3.61 -15.79
N ASN A 138 -8.72 4.25 -15.41
CA ASN A 138 -8.95 5.69 -15.59
C ASN A 138 -7.99 6.55 -14.76
N ILE A 139 -7.59 6.10 -13.57
CA ILE A 139 -6.55 6.76 -12.77
C ILE A 139 -5.17 6.60 -13.43
N PHE A 140 -4.82 5.38 -13.85
CA PHE A 140 -3.53 5.10 -14.49
C PHE A 140 -3.34 5.82 -15.83
N ILE A 141 -4.40 6.02 -16.61
CA ILE A 141 -4.38 6.74 -17.89
C ILE A 141 -4.60 8.26 -17.75
N GLY A 142 -4.69 8.79 -16.53
CA GLY A 142 -4.86 10.22 -16.27
C GLY A 142 -6.25 10.78 -16.66
N LEU A 143 -7.24 9.91 -16.90
CA LEU A 143 -8.62 10.28 -17.22
C LEU A 143 -9.49 10.51 -15.98
N ALA A 144 -8.97 10.24 -14.78
CA ALA A 144 -9.61 10.56 -13.51
C ALA A 144 -8.56 11.05 -12.51
N THR A 145 -8.71 12.30 -12.07
CA THR A 145 -8.03 12.89 -10.93
C THR A 145 -8.89 12.73 -9.67
N TYR A 146 -8.28 12.86 -8.48
CA TYR A 146 -8.99 12.85 -7.20
C TYR A 146 -10.23 13.79 -7.17
N SER A 147 -10.21 14.85 -7.96
CA SER A 147 -11.30 15.84 -8.12
C SER A 147 -12.48 15.38 -8.98
N ASP A 148 -12.35 14.32 -9.78
CA ASP A 148 -13.36 13.92 -10.78
C ASP A 148 -14.46 13.00 -10.21
N ILE A 149 -14.48 12.82 -8.89
CA ILE A 149 -15.45 11.98 -8.18
C ILE A 149 -16.51 12.90 -7.55
N ASP A 150 -17.72 12.85 -8.10
CA ASP A 150 -18.90 13.57 -7.60
C ASP A 150 -19.12 13.34 -6.09
N PRO A 151 -18.92 14.36 -5.23
CA PRO A 151 -19.13 14.24 -3.78
C PRO A 151 -20.61 14.16 -3.38
N SER A 152 -21.55 14.23 -4.34
CA SER A 152 -22.98 14.38 -4.07
C SER A 152 -23.71 13.07 -3.77
N ARG A 153 -23.08 11.90 -3.92
CA ARG A 153 -23.67 10.62 -3.53
C ARG A 153 -23.00 10.06 -2.27
N HIS A 154 -23.64 10.37 -1.13
CA HIS A 154 -23.44 9.87 0.23
C HIS A 154 -22.91 10.91 1.21
N LEU A 155 -23.88 11.73 1.66
CA LEU A 155 -23.81 12.55 2.87
C LEU A 155 -23.60 11.68 4.11
N LEU A 156 -22.50 11.89 4.83
CA LEU A 156 -22.47 11.97 6.30
C LEU A 156 -21.43 13.04 6.73
N PRO A 157 -21.59 13.66 7.92
CA PRO A 157 -21.39 15.10 8.08
C PRO A 157 -19.94 15.55 8.22
N ARG A 158 -19.66 16.73 7.66
CA ARG A 158 -18.44 17.52 7.83
C ARG A 158 -18.09 17.66 9.32
N GLN A 159 -16.98 17.06 9.75
CA GLN A 159 -16.20 17.62 10.85
C GLN A 159 -14.96 18.30 10.28
N GLN A 160 -14.75 19.52 10.77
CA GLN A 160 -13.89 20.55 10.24
C GLN A 160 -12.42 20.12 10.34
N TYR A 161 -11.73 20.00 9.20
CA TYR A 161 -10.28 20.12 9.18
C TYR A 161 -9.95 21.47 8.57
N ASN A 162 -9.61 22.43 9.43
CA ASN A 162 -9.30 23.81 9.06
C ASN A 162 -8.08 23.84 8.13
N ARG A 163 -8.28 24.38 6.92
CA ARG A 163 -7.21 24.84 6.02
C ARG A 163 -6.52 26.03 6.68
N ALA A 164 -5.34 25.80 7.25
CA ALA A 164 -4.39 26.87 7.54
C ALA A 164 -3.27 26.82 6.49
N ASN A 165 -3.10 27.95 5.79
CA ASN A 165 -2.09 28.18 4.77
C ASN A 165 -0.68 27.90 5.30
N HIS A 166 0.04 26.97 4.69
CA HIS A 166 1.50 26.93 4.79
C HIS A 166 2.11 26.72 3.41
N SER A 167 2.78 27.77 2.90
CA SER A 167 3.73 27.65 1.79
C SER A 167 4.76 26.58 2.15
N ILE A 168 4.72 25.45 1.44
CA ILE A 168 5.69 24.37 1.61
C ILE A 168 7.02 24.85 1.03
N LYS A 169 7.95 25.23 1.91
CA LYS A 169 9.38 25.25 1.58
C LYS A 169 9.85 23.80 1.52
N THR A 170 10.39 23.37 0.38
CA THR A 170 11.01 22.06 0.21
C THR A 170 12.20 21.90 1.17
N PRO A 171 12.30 20.83 1.98
CA PRO A 171 13.47 20.59 2.80
C PRO A 171 14.61 20.03 1.93
N ARG A 172 15.78 20.68 1.96
CA ARG A 172 17.02 20.12 1.42
C ARG A 172 17.49 18.97 2.32
N LEU A 173 17.40 17.73 1.83
CA LEU A 173 18.07 16.57 2.43
C LEU A 173 19.59 16.64 2.20
N LYS A 174 20.38 16.30 3.23
CA LYS A 174 21.85 16.28 3.16
C LYS A 174 22.32 15.02 2.41
N PRO A 175 23.44 15.06 1.66
CA PRO A 175 23.95 13.89 0.94
C PRO A 175 24.56 12.90 1.95
N GLY A 176 23.94 11.73 2.13
CA GLY A 176 24.48 10.68 3.02
C GLY A 176 23.55 9.49 3.31
N ASP A 177 22.23 9.67 3.29
CA ASP A 177 21.28 8.61 3.65
C ASP A 177 20.84 7.78 2.41
N GLN A 178 21.69 6.85 1.97
CA GLN A 178 21.44 6.02 0.78
C GLN A 178 20.34 4.94 0.93
N LYS A 179 19.53 4.96 2.00
CA LYS A 179 18.40 4.02 2.19
C LYS A 179 17.13 4.71 2.70
N ALA A 180 16.90 5.94 2.29
CA ALA A 180 15.68 6.67 2.62
C ALA A 180 14.77 6.80 1.40
N CYS A 181 13.60 6.18 1.53
CA CYS A 181 12.32 6.60 0.96
C CYS A 181 11.98 6.14 -0.48
N VAL A 182 10.94 5.30 -0.52
CA VAL A 182 9.96 5.06 -1.62
C VAL A 182 9.58 6.34 -2.40
N LEU A 183 9.79 7.51 -1.81
CA LEU A 183 9.36 8.80 -2.33
C LEU A 183 10.35 9.48 -3.27
N THR A 184 11.63 9.13 -3.29
CA THR A 184 12.57 9.90 -4.13
C THR A 184 12.30 9.68 -5.62
N ARG A 185 11.75 8.52 -6.00
CA ARG A 185 11.40 8.20 -7.40
C ARG A 185 9.90 8.27 -7.71
N LEU A 186 8.99 7.87 -6.81
CA LEU A 186 7.55 7.93 -7.09
C LEU A 186 7.00 9.36 -7.14
N SER A 187 7.49 10.29 -6.32
CA SER A 187 7.10 11.71 -6.45
C SER A 187 7.53 12.30 -7.78
N THR A 188 8.72 11.93 -8.28
CA THR A 188 9.21 12.36 -9.59
C THR A 188 8.43 11.74 -10.75
N LEU A 189 7.83 10.55 -10.56
CA LEU A 189 7.02 9.88 -11.59
C LEU A 189 5.57 10.38 -11.62
N LEU A 190 4.97 10.60 -10.46
CA LEU A 190 3.58 11.07 -10.33
C LEU A 190 3.44 12.56 -10.68
N TYR A 191 4.48 13.38 -10.45
CA TYR A 191 4.44 14.83 -10.70
C TYR A 191 5.19 15.30 -11.96
N ARG A 192 5.72 14.40 -12.81
CA ARG A 192 6.30 14.78 -14.14
C ARG A 192 5.33 14.62 -15.32
N VAL A 193 4.09 14.25 -15.07
CA VAL A 193 3.02 14.33 -16.08
C VAL A 193 2.26 15.62 -15.82
N GLY A 194 2.87 16.73 -16.24
CA GLY A 194 2.33 18.09 -16.21
C GLY A 194 3.03 18.91 -17.27
#